data_AF-A0A445KX96-F1
#
_entry.id   AF-A0A445KX96-F1
#
_cell.length_a   1.000
_cell.length_b   1.000
_cell.length_c   1.000
_cell.angle_alpha   90.00
_cell.angle_beta   90.00
_cell.angle_gamma   90.00
#
_symmetry.space_group_name_H-M   'P 1'
#
loop_
_entity.id
_entity.type
_entity.pdbx_description
1 polymer ?
#
loop_
_entity_poly.entity_id
_entity_poly.type
_entity_poly.pdbx_seq_one_letter_code
_entity_poly.pdbx_strand_id
1 'polypeptide(L)'
;MHCASSHIPGLVIRVFADRCAVEPPEDESKMPSHKTFRIKKKLAKKMRQNRPIPYWIRMRTDNTIRYNAKRRHWRRTKLGF
;
A
#
# COMPACT_ATOMS: atom_id res chain seq x y z
N MET A 1 -24.81 11.53 42.07
CA MET A 1 -25.27 10.28 42.69
C MET A 1 -26.74 10.10 42.35
N HIS A 2 -27.07 9.27 41.36
CA HIS A 2 -28.38 8.63 41.31
C HIS A 2 -28.18 7.26 40.66
N CYS A 3 -28.41 6.26 41.49
CA CYS A 3 -28.43 4.85 41.18
C CYS A 3 -29.77 4.54 40.51
N ALA A 4 -29.76 3.80 39.41
CA ALA A 4 -30.95 3.17 38.87
C ALA A 4 -30.60 1.75 38.44
N SER A 5 -30.60 0.85 39.42
CA SER A 5 -30.78 -0.57 39.19
C SER A 5 -32.25 -0.81 38.83
N SER A 6 -32.49 -1.40 37.66
CA SER A 6 -33.76 -2.05 37.35
C SER A 6 -33.47 -3.35 36.61
N HIS A 7 -33.45 -4.42 37.41
CA HIS A 7 -33.45 -5.82 37.01
C HIS A 7 -34.89 -6.20 36.63
N ILE A 8 -35.10 -6.68 35.41
CA ILE A 8 -36.34 -7.36 35.00
C ILE A 8 -35.96 -8.78 34.55
N PRO A 9 -36.28 -9.84 35.32
CA PRO A 9 -36.00 -11.23 34.96
C PRO A 9 -37.14 -11.83 34.11
N GLY A 10 -36.80 -12.61 33.08
CA GLY A 10 -37.79 -13.33 32.28
C GLY A 10 -37.30 -13.77 30.89
N LEU A 11 -36.36 -14.71 30.88
CA LEU A 11 -36.05 -15.70 29.84
C LEU A 11 -36.71 -15.54 28.44
N VAL A 12 -35.90 -15.33 27.38
CA VAL A 12 -35.64 -16.35 26.36
C VAL A 12 -34.40 -16.04 25.53
N ILE A 13 -33.73 -17.13 25.22
CA ILE A 13 -32.38 -17.30 24.69
C ILE A 13 -32.41 -17.25 23.16
N ARG A 14 -31.37 -16.59 22.61
CA ARG A 14 -30.78 -16.72 21.25
C ARG A 14 -31.58 -16.09 20.09
N VAL A 15 -30.98 -15.40 19.14
CA VAL A 15 -29.58 -15.34 18.71
C VAL A 15 -29.35 -13.87 18.36
N PHE A 16 -28.29 -13.24 18.89
CA PHE A 16 -27.69 -12.12 18.16
C PHE A 16 -27.41 -12.71 16.77
N ALA A 17 -28.10 -12.25 15.74
CA ALA A 17 -27.66 -12.54 14.39
C ALA A 17 -26.27 -11.93 14.33
N ASP A 18 -25.27 -12.80 14.52
CA ASP A 18 -23.88 -12.52 14.36
C ASP A 18 -23.80 -11.85 13.01
N ARG A 19 -23.63 -10.54 13.06
CA ARG A 19 -22.94 -9.81 12.02
C ARG A 19 -21.59 -10.51 12.03
N CYS A 20 -21.46 -11.58 11.26
CA CYS A 20 -20.17 -12.15 10.93
C CYS A 20 -19.45 -11.00 10.23
N ALA A 21 -18.79 -10.18 11.02
CA ALA A 21 -17.60 -9.48 10.59
C ALA A 21 -16.73 -10.63 10.11
N VAL A 22 -16.78 -10.89 8.80
CA VAL A 22 -15.71 -11.57 8.12
C VAL A 22 -14.55 -10.60 8.29
N GLU A 23 -13.81 -10.78 9.39
CA GLU A 23 -12.46 -10.27 9.55
C GLU A 23 -11.77 -10.58 8.21
N PRO A 24 -11.41 -9.55 7.41
CA PRO A 24 -10.74 -9.80 6.15
C PRO A 24 -9.49 -10.62 6.48
N PRO A 25 -9.18 -11.70 5.72
CA PRO A 25 -8.07 -12.57 6.04
C PRO A 25 -6.81 -11.71 6.21
N GLU A 26 -6.25 -11.79 7.41
CA GLU A 26 -5.02 -11.14 7.85
C GLU A 26 -4.00 -11.21 6.70
N ASP A 27 -3.49 -10.05 6.29
CA ASP A 27 -2.55 -9.85 5.19
C ASP A 27 -1.39 -10.87 5.30
N GLU A 28 -1.48 -11.94 4.52
CA GLU A 28 -0.46 -12.97 4.33
C GLU A 28 0.90 -12.29 4.30
N SER A 29 1.66 -12.45 5.39
CA SER A 29 2.95 -11.80 5.63
C SER A 29 3.91 -12.09 4.47
N LYS A 30 3.83 -11.25 3.44
CA LYS A 30 4.53 -11.46 2.17
C LYS A 30 5.99 -11.18 2.44
N MET A 31 6.73 -12.23 2.81
CA MET A 31 8.15 -12.14 3.13
C MET A 31 8.85 -11.32 2.04
N PRO A 32 9.40 -10.13 2.35
CA PRO A 32 9.87 -9.18 1.33
C PRO A 32 11.02 -9.75 0.49
N SER A 33 11.71 -10.77 1.02
CA SER A 33 12.77 -11.51 0.35
C SER A 33 12.24 -12.47 -0.72
N HIS A 34 11.12 -13.15 -0.48
CA HIS A 34 10.59 -14.20 -1.36
C HIS A 34 9.61 -13.64 -2.40
N LYS A 35 10.17 -13.17 -3.52
CA LYS A 35 9.46 -12.47 -4.59
C LYS A 35 9.41 -13.29 -5.88
N THR A 36 8.27 -13.25 -6.58
CA THR A 36 8.10 -13.91 -7.88
C THR A 36 8.93 -13.23 -8.98
N PHE A 37 9.23 -13.96 -10.06
CA PHE A 37 10.03 -13.44 -11.18
C PHE A 37 9.41 -12.20 -11.85
N ARG A 38 8.08 -12.14 -11.95
CA ARG A 38 7.36 -10.98 -12.50
C ARG A 38 7.63 -9.71 -11.67
N ILE A 39 7.59 -9.83 -10.34
CA ILE A 39 7.91 -8.71 -9.43
C ILE A 39 9.38 -8.35 -9.52
N LYS A 40 10.31 -9.32 -9.57
CA LYS A 40 11.75 -9.07 -9.76
C LYS A 40 12.01 -8.25 -11.03
N LYS A 41 11.38 -8.60 -12.16
CA LYS A 41 11.46 -7.83 -13.43
C LYS A 41 10.95 -6.41 -13.27
N LYS A 42 9.78 -6.21 -12.65
CA LYS A 42 9.22 -4.88 -12.39
C LYS A 42 10.14 -4.03 -11.52
N LEU A 43 10.66 -4.58 -10.43
CA LEU A 43 11.62 -3.90 -9.54
C LEU A 43 12.90 -3.50 -10.27
N ALA A 44 13.48 -4.42 -11.04
CA ALA A 44 14.68 -4.14 -11.83
C ALA A 44 14.44 -3.02 -12.86
N LYS A 45 13.27 -3.00 -13.53
CA LYS A 45 12.93 -1.92 -14.47
C LYS A 45 12.76 -0.59 -13.76
N LYS A 46 12.09 -0.55 -12.60
CA LYS A 46 11.92 0.67 -11.81
C LYS A 46 13.24 1.20 -11.26
N MET A 47 14.19 0.33 -10.91
CA MET A 47 15.56 0.73 -10.58
C MET A 47 16.27 1.34 -11.79
N ARG A 48 16.17 0.70 -12.97
CA ARG A 48 16.81 1.20 -14.19
C ARG A 48 16.23 2.55 -14.67
N GLN A 49 14.95 2.80 -14.45
CA GLN A 49 14.29 4.07 -14.81
C GLN A 49 14.69 5.23 -13.88
N ASN A 50 15.11 4.94 -12.65
CA ASN A 50 15.39 5.95 -11.63
C ASN A 50 16.80 6.56 -11.79
N ARG A 51 17.09 7.12 -12.97
CA ARG A 51 18.39 7.70 -13.33
C ARG A 51 18.25 9.19 -13.71
N PRO A 52 19.30 10.00 -13.53
CA PRO A 52 19.29 11.39 -13.99
C PRO A 52 19.36 11.45 -15.52
N ILE A 53 18.96 12.59 -16.09
CA ILE A 53 19.06 12.81 -17.54
C ILE A 53 20.54 12.98 -17.92
N PRO A 54 21.02 12.32 -19.00
CA PRO A 54 22.38 12.52 -19.50
C PRO A 54 22.68 13.96 -19.93
N TYR A 55 23.92 14.41 -19.73
CA TYR A 55 24.32 15.80 -19.99
C TYR A 55 24.18 16.21 -21.46
N TRP A 56 24.59 15.37 -22.39
CA TRP A 56 24.51 15.65 -23.83
C TRP A 56 23.07 15.89 -24.33
N ILE A 57 22.05 15.37 -23.63
CA ILE A 57 20.65 15.65 -23.97
C ILE A 57 20.30 17.11 -23.67
N ARG A 58 20.90 17.71 -22.64
CA ARG A 58 20.73 19.14 -22.33
C ARG A 58 21.37 20.05 -23.38
N MET A 59 22.37 19.54 -24.09
CA MET A 59 23.09 20.29 -25.13
C MET A 59 22.42 20.19 -26.51
N ARG A 60 21.40 19.33 -26.69
CA ARG A 60 20.67 19.25 -27.96
C ARG A 60 19.80 20.49 -28.17
N THR A 61 19.79 21.00 -29.40
CA THR A 61 18.90 22.09 -29.83
C THR A 61 17.42 21.68 -29.68
N ASP A 62 16.55 22.65 -29.39
CA ASP A 62 15.10 22.50 -29.23
C ASP A 62 14.64 21.47 -28.18
N ASN A 63 15.46 21.20 -27.17
CA ASN A 63 15.07 20.34 -26.06
C ASN A 63 14.49 21.14 -24.88
N THR A 64 13.22 20.88 -24.55
CA THR A 64 12.52 21.47 -23.39
C THR A 64 12.76 20.72 -22.08
N ILE A 65 13.35 19.52 -22.13
CA ILE A 65 13.46 18.61 -20.98
C ILE A 65 14.74 18.91 -20.17
N ARG A 66 14.58 19.48 -18.96
CA ARG A 66 15.70 19.85 -18.06
C ARG A 66 16.04 18.81 -17.00
N TYR A 67 15.03 18.17 -16.43
CA TYR A 67 15.15 17.17 -15.37
C TYR A 67 14.15 16.03 -15.55
N ASN A 68 14.41 14.89 -14.91
CA ASN A 68 13.51 13.75 -14.97
C ASN A 68 12.38 13.93 -13.95
N ALA A 69 11.23 14.45 -14.38
CA ALA A 69 10.06 14.65 -13.53
C ALA A 69 9.53 13.35 -12.89
N LYS A 70 9.76 12.20 -13.53
CA LYS A 70 9.31 10.88 -13.04
C LYS A 70 10.35 10.16 -12.17
N ARG A 71 11.43 10.84 -11.76
CA ARG A 71 12.43 10.27 -10.85
C ARG A 71 11.80 10.02 -9.47
N ARG A 72 12.09 8.87 -8.87
CA ARG A 72 11.44 8.40 -7.64
C ARG A 72 12.45 8.35 -6.48
N HIS A 73 12.02 8.75 -5.29
CA HIS A 73 12.76 8.48 -4.05
C HIS A 73 12.01 7.47 -3.18
N TRP A 74 12.70 6.46 -2.67
CA TRP A 74 12.08 5.31 -2.00
C TRP A 74 11.42 5.65 -0.65
N ARG A 75 11.87 6.72 0.01
CA ARG A 75 11.23 7.23 1.23
C ARG A 75 9.98 8.05 0.95
N ARG A 76 9.89 8.73 -0.19
CA ARG A 76 8.76 9.64 -0.50
C ARG A 76 7.59 8.93 -1.18
N THR A 77 7.86 8.11 -2.21
CA THR A 77 6.80 7.48 -3.02
C THR A 77 7.01 5.98 -3.17
N LYS A 78 6.00 5.19 -2.75
CA LYS A 78 5.98 3.72 -2.83
C LYS A 78 5.55 3.26 -4.23
N LEU A 79 5.94 2.03 -4.59
CA LEU A 79 5.77 1.51 -5.94
C LEU A 79 4.38 0.92 -6.23
N GLY A 80 3.54 0.71 -5.20
CA GLY A 80 2.13 0.30 -5.31
C GLY A 80 1.92 -0.84 -6.30
N PHE A 81 2.22 -2.07 -5.88
CA PHE A 81 1.98 -3.28 -6.67
C PHE A 81 1.05 -4.24 -5.96
#